data_AF-A0A818LFZ5-F1
#
_entry.id   AF-A0A818LFZ5-F1
#
_cell.length_a   1.000
_cell.length_b   1.000
_cell.length_c   1.000
_cell.angle_alpha   90.00
_cell.angle_beta   90.00
_cell.angle_gamma   90.00
#
_symmetry.space_group_name_H-M   'P 1'
#
loop_
_entity.id
_entity.type
_entity.pdbx_description
1 polymer ?
#
loop_
_entity_poly.entity_id
_entity_poly.type
_entity_poly.pdbx_seq_one_letter_code
_entity_poly.pdbx_strand_id
1 'polypeptide(L)'
;LLIKGIFRVPGAQVDINQFKDAFEKGEDPLVNITGREMNSVAGVLKLYFRELKEPLFARDMFDSFISCISKLNSIINLNYSTKLT
;
A
#
# COMPACT_ATOMS: atom_id res chain seq x y z
N LEU A 1 2.08 -9.34 -21.36
CA LEU A 1 1.60 -9.76 -20.03
C LEU A 1 1.86 -8.64 -19.05
N LEU A 2 0.90 -7.72 -18.86
CA LEU A 2 1.00 -6.69 -17.81
C LEU A 2 -0.19 -6.91 -16.88
N ILE A 3 0.09 -7.18 -15.60
CA ILE A 3 -0.94 -7.32 -14.57
C ILE A 3 -1.67 -5.98 -14.47
N LYS A 4 -2.94 -5.95 -14.84
CA LYS A 4 -3.75 -4.73 -14.81
C LYS A 4 -4.26 -4.48 -13.41
N GLY A 5 -4.03 -3.27 -12.90
CA GLY A 5 -4.59 -2.83 -11.61
C GLY A 5 -3.96 -3.51 -10.40
N ILE A 6 -2.65 -3.79 -10.43
CA ILE A 6 -1.92 -4.27 -9.25
C ILE A 6 -2.18 -3.33 -8.05
N PHE A 7 -2.32 -3.92 -6.86
CA PHE A 7 -2.78 -3.29 -5.61
C PHE A 7 -4.25 -2.85 -5.56
N ARG A 8 -4.93 -2.63 -6.70
CA ARG A 8 -6.35 -2.27 -6.79
C ARG A 8 -7.26 -3.49 -6.92
N VAL A 9 -6.95 -4.39 -7.84
CA VAL A 9 -7.71 -5.63 -8.05
C VAL A 9 -7.41 -6.58 -6.88
N PRO A 10 -8.42 -7.17 -6.22
CA PRO A 10 -8.19 -8.11 -5.13
C PRO A 10 -7.54 -9.40 -5.66
N GLY A 11 -6.62 -9.95 -4.87
CA GLY A 11 -6.13 -11.32 -5.05
C GLY A 11 -7.08 -12.34 -4.44
N ALA A 12 -6.86 -13.63 -4.71
CA ALA A 12 -7.62 -14.69 -4.08
C ALA A 12 -7.20 -14.83 -2.61
N GLN A 13 -8.17 -14.82 -1.68
CA GLN A 13 -7.88 -14.89 -0.25
C GLN A 13 -7.18 -16.20 0.15
N VAL A 14 -7.49 -17.31 -0.54
CA VAL A 14 -6.85 -18.60 -0.31
C VAL A 14 -5.35 -18.51 -0.62
N ASP A 15 -4.97 -17.98 -1.78
CA ASP A 15 -3.57 -17.77 -2.15
C ASP A 15 -2.85 -16.84 -1.17
N ILE A 16 -3.50 -15.74 -0.76
CA ILE A 16 -2.94 -14.79 0.21
C ILE A 16 -2.58 -15.49 1.52
N ASN A 17 -3.48 -16.33 2.03
CA ASN A 17 -3.26 -17.09 3.26
C ASN A 17 -2.15 -18.14 3.05
N GLN A 18 -2.16 -18.86 1.94
CA GLN A 18 -1.14 -19.87 1.63
C GLN A 18 0.26 -19.26 1.55
N PHE A 19 0.42 -18.12 0.88
CA PHE A 19 1.69 -17.42 0.78
C PHE A 19 2.17 -16.89 2.13
N LYS A 20 1.26 -16.35 2.96
CA LYS A 20 1.60 -15.95 4.32
C LYS A 20 2.07 -17.15 5.14
N ASP A 21 1.32 -18.25 5.13
CA ASP A 21 1.64 -19.43 5.93
C ASP A 21 2.97 -20.07 5.54
N ALA A 22 3.28 -20.13 4.24
CA ALA A 22 4.58 -20.61 3.75
C ALA A 22 5.73 -19.68 4.22
N PHE A 23 5.55 -18.36 4.11
CA PHE A 23 6.53 -17.40 4.57
C PHE A 23 6.80 -17.50 6.08
N GLU A 24 5.75 -17.59 6.90
CA GLU A 24 5.86 -17.71 8.37
C GLU A 24 6.53 -19.02 8.81
N LYS A 25 6.51 -20.07 7.97
CA LYS A 25 7.24 -21.33 8.18
C LYS A 25 8.69 -21.28 7.73
N GLY A 26 9.13 -20.19 7.11
CA GLY A 26 10.47 -20.05 6.52
C GLY A 26 10.63 -20.75 5.16
N GLU A 27 9.53 -21.10 4.50
CA GLU A 27 9.53 -21.64 3.15
C GLU A 27 9.60 -20.50 2.11
N ASP A 28 9.90 -20.80 0.85
CA ASP A 28 9.77 -19.83 -0.25
C ASP A 28 8.30 -19.82 -0.75
N PRO A 29 7.49 -18.80 -0.41
CA PRO A 29 6.09 -18.75 -0.82
C PRO A 29 5.91 -18.53 -2.33
N LEU A 30 6.97 -18.19 -3.09
CA LEU A 30 6.88 -17.78 -4.49
C LEU A 30 7.49 -18.79 -5.47
N VAL A 31 7.92 -19.97 -5.01
CA VAL A 31 8.69 -20.96 -5.79
C VAL A 31 8.07 -21.39 -7.13
N ASN A 32 6.76 -21.22 -7.35
CA ASN A 32 6.06 -21.60 -8.59
C ASN A 32 5.10 -20.53 -9.15
N ILE A 33 5.33 -19.24 -8.88
CA ILE A 33 4.41 -18.19 -9.38
C ILE A 33 4.59 -17.95 -10.89
N THR A 34 3.47 -17.79 -11.60
CA THR A 34 3.46 -17.60 -13.06
C THR A 34 3.00 -16.19 -13.48
N GLY A 35 2.67 -15.36 -12.49
CA GLY A 35 2.20 -13.98 -12.68
C GLY A 35 0.68 -13.83 -12.55
N ARG A 36 -0.08 -14.92 -12.59
CA ARG A 36 -1.54 -14.91 -12.33
C ARG A 36 -1.86 -14.57 -10.88
N GLU A 37 -0.95 -14.95 -9.99
CA GLU A 37 -1.05 -14.83 -8.55
C GLU A 37 -0.57 -13.45 -8.04
N MET A 38 -0.15 -12.53 -8.94
CA MET A 38 0.47 -11.27 -8.54
C MET A 38 -0.46 -10.33 -7.77
N ASN A 39 -1.78 -10.39 -8.00
CA ASN A 39 -2.74 -9.68 -7.16
C ASN A 39 -2.83 -10.28 -5.75
N SER A 40 -2.64 -11.60 -5.62
CA SER A 40 -2.55 -12.30 -4.34
C SER A 40 -1.23 -11.96 -3.62
N VAL A 41 -0.09 -11.93 -4.32
CA VAL A 41 1.19 -11.47 -3.76
C VAL A 41 1.08 -10.01 -3.26
N ALA A 42 0.48 -9.12 -4.05
CA ALA A 42 0.19 -7.75 -3.62
C ALA A 42 -0.75 -7.70 -2.40
N GLY A 43 -1.67 -8.67 -2.29
CA GLY A 43 -2.53 -8.87 -1.12
C GLY A 43 -1.75 -9.23 0.14
N VAL A 44 -0.77 -10.13 0.04
CA VAL A 44 0.13 -10.51 1.16
C VAL A 44 0.92 -9.30 1.65
N LEU A 45 1.49 -8.50 0.75
CA LEU A 45 2.22 -7.28 1.13
C LEU A 45 1.33 -6.28 1.90
N LYS A 46 0.09 -6.08 1.43
CA LYS A 46 -0.89 -5.23 2.13
C LYS A 46 -1.28 -5.80 3.50
N LEU A 47 -1.42 -7.12 3.59
CA LEU A 47 -1.73 -7.82 4.84
C LEU A 47 -0.62 -7.64 5.87
N TYR A 48 0.64 -7.79 5.45
CA TYR A 48 1.81 -7.58 6.31
C TYR A 48 1.79 -6.21 6.97
N PHE A 49 1.64 -5.12 6.19
CA PHE A 49 1.58 -3.77 6.76
C PHE A 49 0.39 -3.55 7.70
N ARG A 50 -0.74 -4.24 7.46
CA ARG A 50 -1.94 -4.14 8.31
C ARG A 50 -1.79 -4.89 9.63
N GLU A 51 -1.00 -5.96 9.65
CA GLU A 51 -0.79 -6.82 10.82
C GLU A 51 0.40 -6.39 11.69
N LEU A 52 1.17 -5.38 11.27
CA LEU A 52 2.21 -4.79 12.11
C LEU A 52 1.63 -4.33 13.46
N LYS A 53 2.37 -4.58 14.53
CA LYS A 53 2.01 -4.13 15.89
C LYS A 53 1.82 -2.61 15.95
N GLU A 54 2.75 -1.89 15.33
CA GLU A 54 2.64 -0.45 15.08
C GLU A 54 2.40 -0.22 13.59
N PRO A 55 1.46 0.67 13.21
CA PRO A 55 1.22 0.95 11.80
C PRO A 55 2.50 1.47 11.12
N LEU A 56 2.65 1.18 9.82
CA LEU A 56 3.81 1.61 9.02
C LEU A 56 4.11 3.11 9.19
N PHE A 57 3.06 3.93 9.26
CA PHE A 57 3.15 5.31 9.68
C PHE A 57 2.66 5.41 11.12
N ALA A 58 3.58 5.76 12.02
CA ALA A 58 3.25 5.94 13.42
C ALA A 58 2.19 7.04 13.61
N ARG A 59 1.35 6.89 14.64
CA ARG A 59 0.17 7.76 14.84
C ARG A 59 0.55 9.21 15.13
N ASP A 60 1.70 9.43 15.75
CA ASP A 60 2.28 10.75 16.02
C ASP A 60 2.69 11.50 14.74
N MET A 61 2.89 10.81 13.62
CA MET A 61 3.15 11.44 12.32
C MET A 61 1.88 12.05 11.71
N PHE A 62 0.68 11.69 12.18
CA PHE A 62 -0.58 12.11 11.58
C PHE A 62 -0.70 13.65 11.52
N ASP A 63 -0.48 14.32 12.64
CA ASP A 63 -0.58 15.79 12.71
C ASP A 63 0.45 16.47 11.79
N SER A 64 1.64 15.88 11.67
CA SER A 64 2.67 16.37 10.74
C SER A 64 2.23 16.25 9.29
N PHE A 65 1.59 15.14 8.91
CA PHE A 65 1.05 14.95 7.55
C PHE A 65 -0.10 15.93 7.27
N ILE A 66 -1.04 16.10 8.20
CA ILE A 66 -2.16 17.06 8.05
C ILE A 66 -1.66 18.49 7.96
N SER A 67 -0.64 18.86 8.76
CA SER A 67 -0.01 20.18 8.70
C SER A 67 0.65 20.42 7.35
N CYS A 68 1.37 19.43 6.81
CA CYS A 68 2.02 19.50 5.51
C CYS A 68 1.00 19.75 4.38
N ILE A 69 -0.09 18.98 4.36
CA ILE A 69 -1.16 19.13 3.36
C ILE A 69 -1.84 20.50 3.47
N SER A 70 -2.14 20.94 4.70
CA SER A 70 -2.76 22.25 4.94
C SER A 70 -1.88 23.40 4.41
N LYS A 71 -0.57 23.35 4.69
CA LYS A 71 0.39 24.34 4.17
C LYS A 71 0.46 24.33 2.65
N LEU A 72 0.51 23.15 2.03
CA LEU A 72 0.52 23.02 0.58
C LEU A 72 -0.73 23.65 -0.05
N ASN A 73 -1.91 23.41 0.52
CA ASN A 73 -3.17 24.00 0.06
C ASN A 73 -3.18 25.53 0.19
N SER A 74 -2.67 26.07 1.30
CA SER A 74 -2.52 27.52 1.46
C SER A 74 -1.63 28.13 0.37
N ILE A 75 -0.49 27.48 0.05
CA ILE A 75 0.42 27.93 -1.01
C ILE A 75 -0.26 27.86 -2.38
N ILE A 76 -0.94 26.77 -2.69
CA ILE A 76 -1.66 26.59 -3.95
C ILE A 76 -2.73 27.68 -4.10
N ASN A 77 -3.54 27.94 -3.08
CA ASN A 77 -4.60 28.95 -3.10
C ASN A 77 -4.04 30.37 -3.27
N LEU A 78 -2.92 30.69 -2.59
CA LEU A 78 -2.22 31.97 -2.78
C LEU A 78 -1.75 32.13 -4.24
N ASN A 79 -1.17 31.07 -4.82
CA ASN A 79 -0.68 31.08 -6.21
C ASN A 79 -1.81 31.19 -7.25
N TYR A 80 -2.99 30.63 -6.98
CA TYR A 80 -4.16 30.85 -7.82
C TYR A 80 -4.64 32.29 -7.73
N SER A 81 -4.74 32.84 -6.52
CA SER A 81 -5.20 34.21 -6.31
C SER A 81 -4.27 35.25 -6.97
N THR A 82 -2.95 35.04 -6.92
CA THR A 82 -1.96 35.93 -7.57
C THR A 82 -1.87 35.78 -9.08
N LYS A 83 -2.35 34.68 -9.67
CA LYS A 83 -2.45 34.53 -11.15
C LYS A 83 -3.70 35.17 -11.76
N LEU A 84 -4.71 35.45 -10.94
CA LEU A 84 -5.98 36.09 -11.33
C LEU A 84 -5.96 37.62 -11.17
N THR A 85 -4.87 38.18 -10.64
CA THR A 85 -4.62 39.62 -10.49
C THR A 85 -3.47 40.04 -11.41
#